data_AF-A0A3B6HQP6-F1
#
_entry.id   AF-A0A3B6HQP6-F1
#
_cell.length_a   1.000
_cell.length_b   1.000
_cell.length_c   1.000
_cell.angle_alpha   90.00
_cell.angle_beta   90.00
_cell.angle_gamma   90.00
#
_symmetry.space_group_name_H-M   'P 1'
#
loop_
_entity.id
_entity.type
_entity.pdbx_description
1 polymer ?
#
loop_
_entity_poly.entity_id
_entity_poly.type
_entity_poly.pdbx_seq_one_letter_code
_entity_poly.pdbx_strand_id
1 'polypeptide(L)'
;MATATAAAVWEEEAEVERPMLEEEGKGKQGKGRRYGLVDYRALPAYMRDNEYILRYYRCEWPLPQESMKEDIVTVIAPHFIRPISRWPFFAFLGGAMFCLLASSTCHLLSCHSRRLAYIMLRLDYAGIAALIATSFYPPVYYSFLCHPFFCNLYLSFITILGLATIAFSLLPVFQNPEFRTIRACLFFGMGASGVIPVFHKLILFWHQPEALITTGYEILMGLFYGVGALVYATRVPERWMPGKFDIAGHSHQLFHVLVVAGAYTHYHAGLLYLKWRDQQGC
;
A
#
# COMPACT_ATOMS: atom_id res chain seq x y z
N MET A 1 -30.57 16.21 66.53
CA MET A 1 -29.48 16.87 65.78
C MET A 1 -30.11 17.63 64.62
N ALA A 2 -29.98 18.96 64.66
CA ALA A 2 -30.16 19.98 63.61
C ALA A 2 -30.87 19.55 62.30
N THR A 3 -32.13 19.96 62.03
CA THR A 3 -32.58 21.21 61.35
C THR A 3 -32.03 21.40 59.93
N ALA A 4 -32.72 21.85 58.87
CA ALA A 4 -34.12 21.99 58.43
C ALA A 4 -34.11 22.99 57.24
N THR A 5 -34.89 22.74 56.17
CA THR A 5 -35.60 23.72 55.27
C THR A 5 -34.83 24.86 54.56
N ALA A 6 -35.26 25.54 53.47
CA ALA A 6 -36.27 25.45 52.40
C ALA A 6 -36.15 26.77 51.56
N ALA A 7 -36.64 26.79 50.30
CA ALA A 7 -37.25 27.94 49.58
C ALA A 7 -36.39 29.23 49.36
N ALA A 8 -36.66 30.25 48.51
CA ALA A 8 -37.53 30.62 47.39
C ALA A 8 -36.95 31.98 46.84
N VAL A 9 -36.85 32.22 45.52
CA VAL A 9 -37.61 33.17 44.66
C VAL A 9 -37.36 34.70 44.88
N TRP A 10 -37.46 35.48 43.78
CA TRP A 10 -37.63 36.97 43.58
C TRP A 10 -36.33 37.76 43.27
N GLU A 11 -36.15 38.30 42.03
CA GLU A 11 -36.57 39.65 41.52
C GLU A 11 -35.72 40.78 42.16
N GLU A 12 -35.24 41.88 41.54
CA GLU A 12 -35.50 42.61 40.30
C GLU A 12 -34.37 43.68 40.12
N GLU A 13 -34.15 44.06 38.86
CA GLU A 13 -33.63 45.29 38.19
C GLU A 13 -32.94 46.54 38.86
N ALA A 14 -32.34 47.32 37.93
CA ALA A 14 -31.97 48.76 37.89
C ALA A 14 -30.48 49.09 38.17
N GLU A 15 -29.61 49.44 37.21
CA GLU A 15 -29.54 50.53 36.18
C GLU A 15 -29.11 51.91 36.74
N VAL A 16 -27.87 52.36 36.44
CA VAL A 16 -27.44 53.78 36.37
C VAL A 16 -26.24 53.96 35.40
N GLU A 17 -26.23 55.09 34.69
CA GLU A 17 -25.51 55.49 33.47
C GLU A 17 -23.99 55.85 33.53
N ARG A 18 -23.33 55.68 32.35
CA ARG A 18 -22.19 56.34 31.62
C ARG A 18 -21.50 57.64 32.16
N PRO A 19 -20.34 58.11 31.58
CA PRO A 19 -19.29 57.46 30.77
C PRO A 19 -17.82 57.94 31.06
N MET A 20 -16.89 57.45 30.22
CA MET A 20 -15.56 57.99 29.83
C MET A 20 -14.40 57.91 30.83
N LEU A 21 -13.39 57.10 30.49
CA LEU A 21 -12.05 57.58 30.15
C LEU A 21 -11.33 56.52 29.29
N GLU A 22 -10.74 56.99 28.20
CA GLU A 22 -9.95 56.23 27.22
C GLU A 22 -8.65 55.71 27.85
N GLU A 23 -8.22 54.50 27.47
CA GLU A 23 -6.80 54.26 27.18
C GLU A 23 -6.66 53.26 26.03
N GLU A 24 -5.84 53.68 25.06
CA GLU A 24 -5.43 52.93 23.87
C GLU A 24 -4.55 51.73 24.24
N GLY A 25 -5.02 50.52 23.91
CA GLY A 25 -4.23 49.29 23.93
C GLY A 25 -4.22 48.63 22.55
N LYS A 26 -3.12 48.75 21.82
CA LYS A 26 -2.86 48.09 20.54
C LYS A 26 -3.06 46.57 20.62
N GLY A 27 -4.10 46.08 19.96
CA GLY A 27 -4.30 44.67 19.67
C GLY A 27 -5.12 44.49 18.41
N LYS A 28 -4.47 44.33 17.24
CA LYS A 28 -5.12 43.82 16.03
C LYS A 28 -5.47 42.34 16.24
N GLN A 29 -6.59 42.06 16.90
CA GLN A 29 -7.30 40.79 16.75
C GLN A 29 -8.31 40.97 15.62
N GLY A 30 -8.06 40.32 14.48
CA GLY A 30 -9.06 40.19 13.43
C GLY A 30 -10.29 39.49 13.99
N LYS A 31 -11.42 40.19 14.01
CA LYS A 31 -12.75 39.64 14.33
C LYS A 31 -13.02 38.43 13.43
N GLY A 32 -12.98 37.21 13.98
CA GLY A 32 -13.56 36.05 13.32
C GLY A 32 -15.06 36.28 13.15
N ARG A 33 -15.56 36.34 11.91
CA ARG A 33 -17.02 36.31 11.65
C ARG A 33 -17.56 35.01 12.24
N ARG A 34 -18.45 35.11 13.22
CA ARG A 34 -19.14 33.95 13.80
C ARG A 34 -20.29 33.58 12.85
N TYR A 35 -20.10 32.54 12.05
CA TYR A 35 -21.09 32.06 11.09
C TYR A 35 -22.24 31.37 11.84
N GLY A 36 -23.27 32.15 12.19
CA GLY A 36 -24.46 31.67 12.87
C GLY A 36 -25.40 30.91 11.93
N LEU A 37 -26.13 29.95 12.48
CA LEU A 37 -27.25 29.34 11.78
C LEU A 37 -28.45 30.31 11.78
N VAL A 38 -29.17 30.38 10.68
CA VAL A 38 -30.28 31.31 10.44
C VAL A 38 -31.61 30.57 10.31
N ASP A 39 -32.71 31.31 10.49
CA ASP A 39 -34.06 30.78 10.32
C ASP A 39 -34.53 30.86 8.87
N TYR A 40 -35.54 30.04 8.51
CA TYR A 40 -36.06 29.93 7.14
C TYR A 40 -36.46 31.27 6.52
N ARG A 41 -37.08 32.16 7.31
CA ARG A 41 -37.50 33.49 6.83
C ARG A 41 -36.33 34.41 6.50
N ALA A 42 -35.18 34.19 7.13
CA ALA A 42 -33.95 34.95 6.91
C ALA A 42 -33.10 34.38 5.76
N LEU A 43 -33.49 33.25 5.15
CA LEU A 43 -32.82 32.71 3.97
C LEU A 43 -33.06 33.59 2.72
N PRO A 44 -32.07 33.69 1.84
CA PRO A 44 -32.27 34.21 0.49
C PRO A 44 -33.38 33.45 -0.24
N ALA A 45 -34.15 34.13 -1.09
CA ALA A 45 -35.34 33.56 -1.72
C ALA A 45 -35.06 32.27 -2.51
N TYR A 46 -33.88 32.13 -3.11
CA TYR A 46 -33.48 30.94 -3.87
C TYR A 46 -33.16 29.71 -3.00
N MET A 47 -32.93 29.91 -1.70
CA MET A 47 -32.60 28.83 -0.74
C MET A 47 -33.83 28.40 0.09
N ARG A 48 -34.99 29.05 -0.12
CA ARG A 48 -36.24 28.75 0.56
C ARG A 48 -37.00 27.64 -0.16
N ASP A 49 -36.55 26.41 0.05
CA ASP A 49 -37.06 25.20 -0.61
C ASP A 49 -38.25 24.56 0.13
N ASN A 50 -38.25 24.61 1.46
CA ASN A 50 -39.25 23.93 2.29
C ASN A 50 -39.68 24.77 3.50
N GLU A 51 -40.90 25.31 3.46
CA GLU A 51 -41.45 26.21 4.48
C GLU A 51 -41.76 25.56 5.84
N TYR A 52 -41.71 24.24 5.94
CA TYR A 52 -41.98 23.50 7.18
C TYR A 52 -40.74 23.33 8.06
N ILE A 53 -39.53 23.54 7.52
CA ILE A 53 -38.29 23.49 8.29
C ILE A 53 -37.93 24.93 8.64
N LEU A 54 -38.01 25.28 9.93
CA LEU A 54 -38.05 26.69 10.33
C LEU A 54 -36.70 27.25 10.81
N ARG A 55 -35.74 26.40 11.19
CA ARG A 55 -34.52 26.81 11.90
C ARG A 55 -33.28 26.06 11.41
N TYR A 56 -32.10 26.56 11.81
CA TYR A 56 -30.79 25.94 11.65
C TYR A 56 -30.22 25.90 10.23
N TYR A 57 -30.57 26.86 9.38
CA TYR A 57 -30.00 26.97 8.04
C TYR A 57 -28.62 27.60 8.05
N ARG A 58 -27.75 27.17 7.14
CA ARG A 58 -26.46 27.80 6.90
C ARG A 58 -26.52 28.54 5.57
N CYS A 59 -26.61 29.87 5.63
CA CYS A 59 -26.71 30.72 4.44
C CYS A 59 -25.36 31.19 3.90
N GLU A 60 -24.28 31.08 4.69
CA GLU A 60 -22.93 31.45 4.29
C GLU A 60 -21.96 30.31 4.63
N TRP A 61 -21.17 29.88 3.64
CA TRP A 61 -20.03 28.98 3.82
C TRP A 61 -18.74 29.72 3.46
N PRO A 62 -17.86 30.02 4.41
CA PRO A 62 -16.56 30.60 4.09
C PRO A 62 -15.67 29.51 3.51
N LEU A 63 -15.53 29.45 2.19
CA LEU A 63 -14.40 28.77 1.58
C LEU A 63 -13.15 29.60 1.91
N PRO A 64 -12.12 29.05 2.60
CA PRO A 64 -10.86 29.76 2.74
C PRO A 64 -10.31 30.00 1.34
N GLN A 65 -10.23 31.26 0.92
CA GLN A 65 -9.68 31.63 -0.40
C GLN A 65 -8.25 31.09 -0.59
N GLU A 66 -7.53 30.84 0.50
CA GLU A 66 -6.21 30.19 0.52
C GLU A 66 -6.27 28.72 0.09
N SER A 67 -7.26 27.92 0.52
CA SER A 67 -7.42 26.53 0.07
C SER A 67 -7.74 26.47 -1.42
N MET A 68 -8.58 27.38 -1.92
CA MET A 68 -8.90 27.44 -3.35
C MET A 68 -7.72 27.93 -4.19
N LYS A 69 -6.84 28.78 -3.67
CA LYS A 69 -5.60 29.19 -4.36
C LYS A 69 -4.57 28.06 -4.38
N GLU A 70 -4.43 27.29 -3.30
CA GLU A 70 -3.60 26.07 -3.32
C GLU A 70 -4.15 25.05 -4.32
N ASP A 71 -5.46 24.85 -4.36
CA ASP A 71 -6.11 23.97 -5.33
C ASP A 71 -5.94 24.48 -6.77
N ILE A 72 -6.06 25.79 -7.02
CA ILE A 72 -5.89 26.39 -8.35
C ILE A 72 -4.42 26.38 -8.79
N VAL A 73 -3.46 26.65 -7.90
CA VAL A 73 -2.02 26.54 -8.22
C VAL A 73 -1.64 25.08 -8.48
N THR A 74 -2.24 24.13 -7.75
CA THR A 74 -2.10 22.68 -8.00
C THR A 74 -2.76 22.26 -9.32
N VAL A 75 -3.86 22.91 -9.72
CA VAL A 75 -4.58 22.65 -10.98
C VAL A 75 -3.96 23.35 -12.19
N ILE A 76 -3.21 24.44 -12.00
CA ILE A 76 -2.50 25.18 -13.07
C ILE A 76 -1.04 24.73 -13.23
N ALA A 77 -0.50 23.97 -12.27
CA ALA A 77 0.81 23.32 -12.38
C ALA A 77 0.93 22.09 -13.33
N PRO A 78 -0.08 21.56 -14.06
CA PRO A 78 0.16 20.43 -14.95
C PRO A 78 0.47 20.93 -16.35
N HIS A 79 1.60 21.60 -16.50
CA HIS A 79 2.39 21.53 -17.73
C HIS A 79 3.79 21.07 -17.33
N PHE A 80 3.96 19.80 -16.92
CA PHE A 80 5.12 18.95 -17.31
C PHE A 80 5.20 17.56 -16.63
N ILE A 81 4.38 17.20 -15.63
CA ILE A 81 4.40 15.83 -15.07
C ILE A 81 3.23 15.02 -15.61
N ARG A 82 3.49 14.18 -16.62
CA ARG A 82 2.52 13.13 -17.02
C ARG A 82 2.34 12.18 -15.82
N PRO A 83 1.10 11.81 -15.46
CA PRO A 83 0.87 10.89 -14.35
C PRO A 83 1.62 9.58 -14.59
N ILE A 84 2.43 9.17 -13.63
CA ILE A 84 3.19 7.92 -13.71
C ILE A 84 2.23 6.74 -13.72
N SER A 85 2.50 5.77 -14.60
CA SER A 85 1.64 4.61 -14.74
C SER A 85 1.74 3.67 -13.52
N ARG A 86 0.59 3.18 -13.05
CA ARG A 86 0.47 2.33 -11.85
C ARG A 86 0.28 0.84 -12.18
N TRP A 87 0.24 0.49 -13.47
CA TRP A 87 0.11 -0.90 -13.92
C TRP A 87 1.19 -1.84 -13.36
N PRO A 88 2.47 -1.46 -13.19
CA PRO A 88 3.49 -2.37 -12.65
C PRO A 88 3.15 -2.79 -11.22
N PHE A 89 2.66 -1.83 -10.43
CA PHE A 89 2.24 -2.05 -9.04
C PHE A 89 1.02 -2.96 -8.96
N PHE A 90 0.01 -2.74 -9.81
CA PHE A 90 -1.17 -3.62 -9.86
C PHE A 90 -0.83 -5.02 -10.38
N ALA A 91 0.11 -5.15 -11.32
CA ALA A 91 0.60 -6.45 -11.78
C ALA A 91 1.28 -7.23 -10.65
N PHE A 92 2.11 -6.56 -9.84
CA PHE A 92 2.69 -7.15 -8.64
C PHE A 92 1.60 -7.62 -7.67
N LEU A 93 0.65 -6.75 -7.31
CA LEU A 93 -0.45 -7.10 -6.40
C LEU A 93 -1.28 -8.28 -6.94
N GLY A 94 -1.63 -8.28 -8.22
CA GLY A 94 -2.35 -9.37 -8.87
C GLY A 94 -1.58 -10.69 -8.81
N GLY A 95 -0.27 -10.67 -9.08
CA GLY A 95 0.58 -11.86 -8.96
C GLY A 95 0.70 -12.37 -7.52
N ALA A 96 0.83 -11.46 -6.54
CA ALA A 96 0.84 -11.82 -5.13
C ALA A 96 -0.49 -12.43 -4.67
N MET A 97 -1.62 -11.83 -5.04
CA MET A 97 -2.95 -12.36 -4.75
C MET A 97 -3.13 -13.75 -5.38
N PHE A 98 -2.77 -13.92 -6.65
CA PHE A 98 -2.82 -15.21 -7.33
C PHE A 98 -1.99 -16.27 -6.61
N CYS A 99 -0.75 -15.95 -6.23
CA CYS A 99 0.12 -16.85 -5.49
C CYS A 99 -0.50 -17.30 -4.15
N LEU A 100 -0.94 -16.35 -3.33
CA LEU A 100 -1.49 -16.63 -1.99
C LEU A 100 -2.82 -17.41 -2.07
N LEU A 101 -3.67 -17.09 -3.03
CA LEU A 101 -4.94 -17.79 -3.26
C LEU A 101 -4.72 -19.21 -3.79
N ALA A 102 -3.81 -19.38 -4.76
CA ALA A 102 -3.45 -20.69 -5.28
C ALA A 102 -2.90 -21.59 -4.17
N SER A 103 -2.03 -21.04 -3.32
CA SER A 103 -1.46 -21.76 -2.19
C SER A 103 -2.50 -22.15 -1.13
N SER A 104 -3.34 -21.19 -0.74
CA SER A 104 -4.41 -21.43 0.24
C SER A 104 -5.40 -22.49 -0.26
N THR A 105 -5.81 -22.39 -1.53
CA THR A 105 -6.71 -23.37 -2.16
C THR A 105 -6.07 -24.74 -2.26
N CYS A 106 -4.77 -24.80 -2.59
CA CYS A 106 -4.03 -26.05 -2.63
C CYS A 106 -4.03 -26.75 -1.27
N HIS A 107 -3.64 -26.06 -0.21
CA HIS A 107 -3.58 -26.65 1.12
C HIS A 107 -4.96 -27.01 1.68
N LEU A 108 -6.00 -26.23 1.35
CA LEU A 108 -7.37 -26.53 1.75
C LEU A 108 -7.93 -27.78 1.04
N LEU A 109 -7.66 -27.95 -0.25
CA LEU A 109 -8.30 -28.99 -1.08
C LEU A 109 -7.42 -30.22 -1.34
N SER A 110 -6.19 -30.25 -0.83
CA SER A 110 -5.23 -31.34 -1.06
C SER A 110 -5.69 -32.70 -0.54
N CYS A 111 -6.56 -32.74 0.48
CA CYS A 111 -7.09 -34.00 1.03
C CYS A 111 -8.30 -34.55 0.26
N HIS A 112 -8.87 -33.79 -0.68
CA HIS A 112 -10.13 -34.14 -1.32
C HIS A 112 -10.01 -35.28 -2.34
N SER A 113 -9.04 -35.20 -3.26
CA SER A 113 -8.75 -36.28 -4.21
C SER A 113 -7.33 -36.18 -4.75
N ARG A 114 -6.75 -37.33 -5.15
CA ARG A 114 -5.41 -37.37 -5.76
C ARG A 114 -5.29 -36.47 -6.99
N ARG A 115 -6.34 -36.41 -7.82
CA ARG A 115 -6.36 -35.57 -9.02
C ARG A 115 -6.37 -34.08 -8.65
N LEU A 116 -7.21 -33.68 -7.70
CA LEU A 116 -7.31 -32.28 -7.29
C LEU A 116 -6.03 -31.80 -6.61
N ALA A 117 -5.49 -32.59 -5.67
CA ALA A 117 -4.21 -32.29 -5.02
C ALA A 117 -3.08 -32.08 -6.03
N TYR A 118 -3.03 -32.93 -7.06
CA TYR A 118 -2.01 -32.85 -8.10
C TYR A 118 -2.15 -31.61 -8.99
N ILE A 119 -3.37 -31.21 -9.35
CA ILE A 119 -3.60 -29.98 -10.12
C ILE A 119 -3.28 -28.74 -9.26
N MET A 120 -3.75 -28.73 -8.02
CA MET A 120 -3.57 -27.59 -7.12
C MET A 120 -2.10 -27.36 -6.76
N LEU A 121 -1.31 -28.42 -6.57
CA LEU A 121 0.13 -28.29 -6.31
C LEU A 121 0.86 -27.63 -7.49
N ARG A 122 0.44 -27.91 -8.72
CA ARG A 122 1.03 -27.25 -9.90
C ARG A 122 0.62 -25.79 -10.00
N LEU A 123 -0.63 -25.47 -9.67
CA LEU A 123 -1.11 -24.09 -9.60
C LEU A 123 -0.38 -23.30 -8.51
N ASP A 124 -0.07 -23.93 -7.37
CA ASP A 124 0.73 -23.34 -6.29
C ASP A 124 2.14 -22.98 -6.80
N TYR A 125 2.82 -23.89 -7.50
CA TYR A 125 4.12 -23.60 -8.13
C TYR A 125 4.05 -22.51 -9.21
N ALA A 126 2.99 -22.51 -10.02
CA ALA A 126 2.75 -21.42 -10.98
C ALA A 126 2.51 -20.08 -10.28
N GLY A 127 1.85 -20.10 -9.11
CA GLY A 127 1.67 -18.95 -8.23
C GLY A 127 2.98 -18.32 -7.80
N ILE A 128 3.91 -19.13 -7.30
CA ILE A 128 5.27 -18.66 -6.92
C ILE A 128 5.97 -18.02 -8.12
N ALA A 129 5.89 -18.64 -9.30
CA ALA A 129 6.53 -18.12 -10.50
C ALA A 129 5.92 -16.78 -10.93
N ALA A 130 4.59 -16.65 -10.86
CA ALA A 130 3.89 -15.41 -11.15
C ALA A 130 4.25 -14.29 -10.16
N LEU A 131 4.28 -14.56 -8.86
CA LEU A 131 4.69 -13.60 -7.83
C LEU A 131 6.11 -13.09 -8.07
N ILE A 132 7.07 -13.98 -8.33
CA ILE A 132 8.45 -13.57 -8.60
C ILE A 132 8.49 -12.70 -9.86
N ALA A 133 7.88 -13.12 -10.96
CA ALA A 133 7.93 -12.39 -12.22
C ALA A 133 7.31 -10.98 -12.10
N THR A 134 6.11 -10.87 -11.53
CA THR A 134 5.43 -9.57 -11.42
C THR A 134 6.05 -8.66 -10.36
N SER A 135 6.74 -9.21 -9.34
CA SER A 135 7.50 -8.40 -8.38
C SER A 135 8.68 -7.64 -9.02
N PHE A 136 9.15 -8.05 -10.20
CA PHE A 136 10.20 -7.28 -10.89
C PHE A 136 9.61 -6.03 -11.56
N TYR A 137 8.31 -5.98 -11.82
CA TYR A 137 7.74 -4.91 -12.64
C TYR A 137 7.84 -3.54 -11.96
N PRO A 138 7.43 -3.33 -10.69
CA PRO A 138 7.61 -2.04 -10.03
C PRO A 138 9.06 -1.55 -9.97
N PRO A 139 10.03 -2.30 -9.38
CA PRO A 139 11.38 -1.80 -9.21
C PRO A 139 12.07 -1.53 -10.55
N VAL A 140 11.88 -2.39 -11.57
CA VAL A 140 12.49 -2.19 -12.89
C VAL A 140 11.84 -1.02 -13.60
N TYR A 141 10.51 -0.98 -13.68
CA TYR A 141 9.80 0.07 -14.42
C TYR A 141 10.07 1.46 -13.82
N TYR A 142 10.00 1.59 -12.50
CA TYR A 142 10.21 2.87 -11.82
C TYR A 142 11.69 3.26 -11.73
N SER A 143 12.64 2.32 -11.72
CA SER A 143 14.07 2.68 -11.74
C SER A 143 14.55 3.10 -13.13
N PHE A 144 14.08 2.41 -14.18
CA PHE A 144 14.54 2.61 -15.56
C PHE A 144 13.53 3.35 -16.43
N LEU A 145 12.62 4.12 -15.82
CA LEU A 145 11.57 4.85 -16.53
C LEU A 145 12.13 5.78 -17.62
N CYS A 146 13.25 6.45 -17.32
CA CYS A 146 13.96 7.36 -18.23
C CYS A 146 14.91 6.63 -19.19
N HIS A 147 15.10 5.32 -19.02
CA HIS A 147 16.03 4.49 -19.75
C HIS A 147 15.29 3.31 -20.42
N PRO A 148 14.49 3.57 -21.47
CA PRO A 148 13.53 2.62 -22.03
C PRO A 148 14.17 1.33 -22.53
N PHE A 149 15.41 1.38 -23.03
CA PHE A 149 16.14 0.18 -23.46
C PHE A 149 16.31 -0.82 -22.30
N PHE A 150 16.86 -0.37 -21.16
CA PHE A 150 17.09 -1.24 -20.01
C PHE A 150 15.80 -1.67 -19.33
N CYS A 151 14.81 -0.78 -19.24
CA CYS A 151 13.48 -1.11 -18.76
C CYS A 151 12.87 -2.27 -19.56
N ASN A 152 12.82 -2.14 -20.89
CA ASN A 152 12.25 -3.16 -21.77
C ASN A 152 13.08 -4.46 -21.74
N LEU A 153 14.40 -4.37 -21.70
CA LEU A 153 15.28 -5.53 -21.62
C LEU A 153 15.00 -6.37 -20.37
N TYR A 154 15.02 -5.75 -19.20
CA TYR A 154 14.83 -6.46 -17.93
C TYR A 154 13.39 -6.98 -17.78
N LEU A 155 12.38 -6.17 -18.12
CA LEU A 155 10.98 -6.60 -18.07
C LEU A 155 10.70 -7.76 -19.03
N SER A 156 11.21 -7.69 -20.27
CA SER A 156 11.03 -8.78 -21.25
C SER A 156 11.72 -10.05 -20.79
N PHE A 157 12.95 -9.94 -20.26
CA PHE A 157 13.70 -11.08 -19.76
C PHE A 157 12.95 -11.81 -18.64
N ILE A 158 12.52 -11.08 -17.60
CA ILE A 158 11.81 -11.72 -16.48
C ILE A 158 10.43 -12.24 -16.89
N THR A 159 9.75 -11.56 -17.82
CA THR A 159 8.44 -12.01 -18.32
C THR A 159 8.58 -13.33 -19.08
N ILE A 160 9.54 -13.43 -19.99
CA ILE A 160 9.80 -14.66 -20.75
C ILE A 160 10.19 -15.79 -19.80
N LEU A 161 11.10 -15.53 -18.85
CA LEU A 161 11.54 -16.52 -17.89
C LEU A 161 10.42 -16.97 -16.95
N GLY A 162 9.56 -16.04 -16.51
CA GLY A 162 8.37 -16.32 -15.71
C GLY A 162 7.35 -17.17 -16.45
N LEU A 163 7.03 -16.83 -17.71
CA LEU A 163 6.15 -17.62 -18.57
C LEU A 163 6.70 -19.02 -18.82
N ALA A 164 8.00 -19.14 -19.09
CA ALA A 164 8.65 -20.44 -19.24
C ALA A 164 8.54 -21.29 -17.97
N THR A 165 8.75 -20.69 -16.80
CA THR A 165 8.65 -21.37 -15.50
C THR A 165 7.23 -21.77 -15.15
N ILE A 166 6.24 -20.93 -15.46
CA ILE A 166 4.81 -21.26 -15.32
C ILE A 166 4.46 -22.45 -16.24
N ALA A 167 4.87 -22.42 -17.51
CA ALA A 167 4.65 -23.52 -18.44
C ALA A 167 5.28 -24.83 -17.93
N PHE A 168 6.53 -24.77 -17.45
CA PHE A 168 7.21 -25.91 -16.84
C PHE A 168 6.50 -26.44 -15.59
N SER A 169 5.89 -25.56 -14.81
CA SER A 169 5.17 -25.92 -13.58
C SER A 169 3.81 -26.55 -13.86
N LEU A 170 3.11 -26.10 -14.91
CA LEU A 170 1.77 -26.59 -15.25
C LEU A 170 1.78 -27.87 -16.08
N LEU A 171 2.83 -28.11 -16.88
CA LEU A 171 2.92 -29.27 -17.76
C LEU A 171 3.24 -30.57 -16.99
N PRO A 172 2.49 -31.66 -17.22
CA PRO A 172 2.64 -32.93 -16.49
C PRO A 172 4.04 -33.56 -16.66
N VAL A 173 4.60 -33.51 -17.86
CA VAL A 173 5.89 -34.12 -18.22
C VAL A 173 7.02 -33.58 -17.35
N PHE A 174 7.00 -32.28 -17.06
CA PHE A 174 8.06 -31.62 -16.32
C PHE A 174 7.94 -31.78 -14.79
N GLN A 175 6.97 -32.56 -14.31
CA GLN A 175 6.83 -32.91 -12.89
C GLN A 175 7.62 -34.17 -12.49
N ASN A 176 8.21 -34.88 -13.45
CA ASN A 176 9.05 -36.04 -13.15
C ASN A 176 10.23 -35.64 -12.24
N PRO A 177 10.73 -36.57 -11.40
CA PRO A 177 11.87 -36.31 -10.51
C PRO A 177 13.13 -35.85 -11.25
N GLU A 178 13.32 -36.30 -12.49
CA GLU A 178 14.44 -35.93 -13.36
C GLU A 178 14.52 -34.42 -13.63
N PHE A 179 13.37 -33.74 -13.72
CA PHE A 179 13.29 -32.30 -13.96
C PHE A 179 13.36 -31.47 -12.67
N ARG A 180 13.53 -32.09 -11.49
CA ARG A 180 13.53 -31.37 -10.20
C ARG A 180 14.63 -30.31 -10.14
N THR A 181 15.83 -30.64 -10.59
CA THR A 181 16.96 -29.71 -10.64
C THR A 181 16.69 -28.56 -11.60
N ILE A 182 16.14 -28.86 -12.79
CA ILE A 182 15.80 -27.82 -13.78
C ILE A 182 14.76 -26.86 -13.21
N ARG A 183 13.70 -27.35 -12.56
CA ARG A 183 12.70 -26.49 -11.90
C ARG A 183 13.35 -25.61 -10.82
N ALA A 184 14.18 -26.19 -9.96
CA ALA A 184 14.87 -25.42 -8.92
C ALA A 184 15.78 -24.33 -9.53
N CYS A 185 16.51 -24.65 -10.61
CA CYS A 185 17.34 -23.68 -11.33
C CYS A 185 16.51 -22.57 -11.98
N LEU A 186 15.31 -22.85 -12.50
CA LEU A 186 14.41 -21.83 -13.06
C LEU A 186 13.95 -20.84 -11.98
N PHE A 187 13.44 -21.34 -10.85
CA PHE A 187 13.03 -20.48 -9.73
C PHE A 187 14.20 -19.68 -9.15
N PHE A 188 15.35 -20.33 -8.95
CA PHE A 188 16.56 -19.66 -8.47
C PHE A 188 17.05 -18.62 -9.47
N GLY A 189 17.10 -18.95 -10.76
CA GLY A 189 17.53 -18.06 -11.83
C GLY A 189 16.62 -16.83 -11.94
N MET A 190 15.30 -17.00 -11.80
CA MET A 190 14.37 -15.87 -11.72
C MET A 190 14.72 -14.94 -10.56
N GLY A 191 14.85 -15.45 -9.33
CA GLY A 191 15.19 -14.63 -8.17
C GLY A 191 16.56 -13.97 -8.28
N ALA A 192 17.59 -14.74 -8.65
CA ALA A 192 18.97 -14.26 -8.79
C ALA A 192 19.14 -13.22 -9.90
N SER A 193 18.32 -13.28 -10.95
CA SER A 193 18.37 -12.29 -12.03
C SER A 193 18.09 -10.87 -11.57
N GLY A 194 17.41 -10.69 -10.42
CA GLY A 194 17.11 -9.38 -9.82
C GLY A 194 18.34 -8.63 -9.32
N VAL A 195 19.47 -9.31 -9.08
CA VAL A 195 20.72 -8.65 -8.65
C VAL A 195 21.23 -7.68 -9.70
N ILE A 196 21.10 -8.03 -10.99
CA ILE A 196 21.59 -7.24 -12.11
C ILE A 196 20.90 -5.86 -12.21
N PRO A 197 19.56 -5.75 -12.30
CA PRO A 197 18.88 -4.46 -12.36
C PRO A 197 19.05 -3.65 -11.08
N VAL A 198 19.13 -4.28 -9.91
CA VAL A 198 19.40 -3.56 -8.64
C VAL A 198 20.80 -2.94 -8.65
N PHE A 199 21.81 -3.69 -9.06
CA PHE A 199 23.17 -3.17 -9.16
C PHE A 199 23.28 -2.06 -10.20
N HIS A 200 22.63 -2.22 -11.36
CA HIS A 200 22.59 -1.19 -12.40
C HIS A 200 21.87 0.08 -11.92
N LYS A 201 20.75 -0.06 -11.19
CA LYS A 201 20.06 1.07 -10.54
C LYS A 201 21.00 1.83 -9.61
N LEU A 202 21.80 1.13 -8.79
CA LEU A 202 22.75 1.77 -7.89
C LEU A 202 23.83 2.55 -8.64
N ILE A 203 24.38 2.00 -9.72
CA ILE A 203 25.37 2.73 -10.54
C ILE A 203 24.82 4.08 -11.02
N LEU A 204 23.55 4.10 -11.46
CA LEU A 204 22.91 5.30 -11.99
C LEU A 204 22.48 6.29 -10.90
N PHE A 205 21.98 5.79 -9.77
CA PHE A 205 21.23 6.60 -8.80
C PHE A 205 21.76 6.54 -7.36
N TRP A 206 23.00 6.09 -7.11
CA TRP A 206 23.53 5.96 -5.74
C TRP A 206 23.50 7.26 -4.91
N HIS A 207 23.54 8.42 -5.57
CA HIS A 207 23.44 9.72 -4.91
C HIS A 207 22.03 10.06 -4.42
N GLN A 208 21.00 9.36 -4.92
CA GLN A 208 19.60 9.60 -4.58
C GLN A 208 19.22 8.73 -3.37
N PRO A 209 18.71 9.32 -2.27
CA PRO A 209 18.36 8.55 -1.07
C PRO A 209 17.25 7.53 -1.34
N GLU A 210 16.30 7.84 -2.23
CA GLU A 210 15.21 6.93 -2.62
C GLU A 210 15.75 5.63 -3.24
N ALA A 211 16.80 5.71 -4.05
CA ALA A 211 17.42 4.53 -4.66
C ALA A 211 18.12 3.65 -3.61
N LEU A 212 18.75 4.24 -2.60
CA LEU A 212 19.38 3.49 -1.51
C LEU A 212 18.35 2.86 -0.56
N ILE A 213 17.31 3.60 -0.19
CA ILE A 213 16.24 3.11 0.69
C ILE A 213 15.50 1.95 0.00
N THR A 214 15.08 2.12 -1.25
CA THR A 214 14.41 1.05 -2.01
C THR A 214 15.30 -0.18 -2.18
N THR A 215 16.61 0.00 -2.38
CA THR A 215 17.58 -1.11 -2.37
C THR A 215 17.63 -1.83 -1.02
N GLY A 216 17.57 -1.10 0.09
CA GLY A 216 17.49 -1.70 1.43
C GLY A 216 16.26 -2.62 1.57
N TYR A 217 15.10 -2.17 1.09
CA TYR A 217 13.89 -3.01 1.06
C TYR A 217 14.04 -4.21 0.12
N GLU A 218 14.68 -4.07 -1.03
CA GLU A 218 14.95 -5.18 -1.95
C GLU A 218 15.88 -6.24 -1.35
N ILE A 219 16.92 -5.81 -0.62
CA ILE A 219 17.80 -6.71 0.13
C ILE A 219 17.01 -7.42 1.23
N LEU A 220 16.21 -6.68 2.01
CA LEU A 220 15.39 -7.25 3.08
C LEU A 220 14.38 -8.28 2.54
N MET A 221 13.73 -7.97 1.42
CA MET A 221 12.86 -8.90 0.70
C MET A 221 13.64 -10.15 0.27
N GLY A 222 14.82 -9.98 -0.33
CA GLY A 222 15.70 -11.07 -0.73
C GLY A 222 16.11 -11.97 0.45
N LEU A 223 16.36 -11.38 1.63
CA LEU A 223 16.63 -12.11 2.86
C LEU A 223 15.41 -12.92 3.32
N PHE A 224 14.20 -12.35 3.32
CA PHE A 224 13.00 -13.10 3.68
C PHE A 224 12.76 -14.29 2.76
N TYR A 225 12.86 -14.11 1.44
CA TYR A 225 12.73 -15.23 0.50
C TYR A 225 13.85 -16.24 0.61
N GLY A 226 15.10 -15.80 0.77
CA GLY A 226 16.26 -16.69 0.91
C GLY A 226 16.20 -17.53 2.18
N VAL A 227 15.90 -16.91 3.32
CA VAL A 227 15.70 -17.62 4.59
C VAL A 227 14.50 -18.55 4.51
N GLY A 228 13.38 -18.11 3.92
CA GLY A 228 12.21 -18.95 3.72
C GLY A 228 12.52 -20.19 2.90
N ALA A 229 13.18 -20.03 1.76
CA ALA A 229 13.60 -21.14 0.90
C ALA A 229 14.56 -22.09 1.63
N LEU A 230 15.50 -21.57 2.42
CA LEU A 230 16.42 -22.37 3.21
C LEU A 230 15.69 -23.18 4.29
N VAL A 231 14.80 -22.55 5.04
CA VAL A 231 13.96 -23.19 6.06
C VAL A 231 13.12 -24.31 5.46
N TYR A 232 12.44 -24.03 4.34
CA TYR A 232 11.66 -25.00 3.58
C TYR A 232 12.50 -26.19 3.09
N ALA A 233 13.67 -25.92 2.48
CA ALA A 233 14.53 -26.96 1.94
C ALA A 233 15.16 -27.85 3.02
N THR A 234 15.56 -27.24 4.15
CA THR A 234 16.24 -27.95 5.25
C THR A 234 15.27 -28.66 6.20
N ARG A 235 13.97 -28.33 6.14
CA ARG A 235 12.90 -28.85 7.01
C ARG A 235 13.14 -28.58 8.49
N VAL A 236 13.70 -27.41 8.78
CA VAL A 236 13.97 -26.96 10.15
C VAL A 236 12.79 -26.08 10.59
N PRO A 237 12.27 -26.22 11.83
CA PRO A 237 12.83 -26.95 12.97
C PRO A 237 12.35 -28.41 13.15
N GLU A 238 11.38 -28.90 12.37
CA GLU A 238 10.79 -30.23 12.57
C GLU A 238 11.80 -31.38 12.38
N ARG A 239 12.85 -31.16 11.58
CA ARG A 239 13.98 -32.08 11.46
C ARG A 239 14.76 -32.26 12.77
N TRP A 240 14.83 -31.23 13.60
CA TRP A 240 15.56 -31.27 14.88
C TRP A 240 14.74 -31.87 16.01
N MET A 241 13.43 -31.65 16.01
CA MET A 241 12.51 -32.20 17.02
C MET A 241 11.27 -32.79 16.35
N PRO A 242 11.36 -34.01 15.80
CA PRO A 242 10.21 -34.71 15.21
C PRO A 242 9.06 -34.84 16.21
N GLY A 243 7.82 -34.62 15.76
CA GLY A 243 6.61 -34.70 16.59
C GLY A 243 6.25 -33.42 17.36
N LYS A 244 7.19 -32.48 17.55
CA LYS A 244 6.92 -31.24 18.31
C LYS A 244 6.24 -30.14 17.49
N PHE A 245 6.47 -30.12 16.18
CA PHE A 245 6.00 -29.07 15.28
C PHE A 245 4.89 -29.53 14.33
N ASP A 246 4.20 -30.62 14.67
CA ASP A 246 3.21 -31.26 13.78
C ASP A 246 2.01 -30.36 13.46
N ILE A 247 1.63 -29.47 14.39
CA ILE A 247 0.49 -28.56 14.23
C ILE A 247 0.96 -27.15 13.84
N ALA A 248 2.00 -26.63 14.48
CA ALA A 248 2.43 -25.26 14.34
C ALA A 248 3.96 -25.11 14.33
N GLY A 249 4.45 -24.15 13.54
CA GLY A 249 5.87 -23.76 13.52
C GLY A 249 6.79 -24.68 12.71
N HIS A 250 6.25 -25.63 11.95
CA HIS A 250 7.04 -26.41 11.00
C HIS A 250 7.48 -25.55 9.80
N SER A 251 8.55 -25.98 9.13
CA SER A 251 9.22 -25.22 8.06
C SER A 251 8.28 -24.66 7.00
N HIS A 252 7.29 -25.44 6.57
CA HIS A 252 6.32 -25.01 5.55
C HIS A 252 5.44 -23.84 6.00
N GLN A 253 5.05 -23.77 7.29
CA GLN A 253 4.34 -22.61 7.82
C GLN A 253 5.26 -21.38 7.91
N LEU A 254 6.49 -21.58 8.39
CA LEU A 254 7.48 -20.51 8.47
C LEU A 254 7.81 -19.95 7.08
N PHE A 255 7.90 -20.82 6.07
CA PHE A 255 8.06 -20.44 4.68
C PHE A 255 6.95 -19.49 4.21
N HIS A 256 5.68 -19.84 4.45
CA HIS A 256 4.54 -18.98 4.09
C HIS A 256 4.57 -17.63 4.79
N VAL A 257 4.89 -17.60 6.09
CA VAL A 257 5.04 -16.35 6.86
C VAL A 257 6.13 -15.46 6.23
N LEU A 258 7.26 -16.05 5.87
CA LEU A 258 8.37 -15.31 5.25
C LEU A 258 8.05 -14.84 3.82
N VAL A 259 7.27 -15.60 3.05
CA VAL A 259 6.77 -15.17 1.73
C VAL A 259 5.85 -13.95 1.87
N VAL A 260 4.94 -13.95 2.85
CA VAL A 260 4.06 -12.79 3.12
C VAL A 260 4.87 -11.59 3.59
N ALA A 261 5.85 -11.78 4.49
CA ALA A 261 6.74 -10.71 4.94
C ALA A 261 7.57 -10.12 3.78
N GLY A 262 8.08 -10.97 2.89
CA GLY A 262 8.77 -10.57 1.67
C GLY A 262 7.88 -9.75 0.73
N ALA A 263 6.66 -10.22 0.45
CA ALA A 263 5.69 -9.50 -0.38
C ALA A 263 5.28 -8.16 0.25
N TYR A 264 5.10 -8.10 1.57
CA TYR A 264 4.79 -6.85 2.29
C TYR A 264 5.96 -5.85 2.22
N THR A 265 7.20 -6.33 2.38
CA THR A 265 8.41 -5.52 2.22
C THR A 265 8.50 -4.96 0.80
N HIS A 266 8.20 -5.79 -0.20
CA HIS A 266 8.15 -5.39 -1.60
C HIS A 266 7.06 -4.35 -1.89
N TYR A 267 5.87 -4.50 -1.28
CA TYR A 267 4.79 -3.53 -1.37
C TYR A 267 5.23 -2.14 -0.89
N HIS A 268 5.91 -2.06 0.26
CA HIS A 268 6.48 -0.81 0.77
C HIS A 268 7.52 -0.21 -0.17
N ALA A 269 8.42 -1.03 -0.72
CA ALA A 269 9.36 -0.59 -1.75
C ALA A 269 8.62 0.01 -2.96
N GLY A 270 7.57 -0.65 -3.43
CA GLY A 270 6.73 -0.17 -4.54
C GLY A 270 6.07 1.19 -4.27
N LEU A 271 5.59 1.43 -3.05
CA LEU A 271 5.06 2.74 -2.64
C LEU A 271 6.14 3.83 -2.66
N LEU A 272 7.35 3.51 -2.20
CA LEU A 272 8.49 4.43 -2.25
C LEU A 272 8.90 4.75 -3.69
N TYR A 273 8.92 3.76 -4.58
CA TYR A 273 9.16 3.96 -6.00
C TYR A 273 8.11 4.86 -6.65
N LEU A 274 6.83 4.62 -6.36
CA LEU A 274 5.72 5.45 -6.85
C LEU A 274 5.87 6.89 -6.36
N LYS A 275 6.12 7.09 -5.07
CA LYS A 275 6.33 8.43 -4.49
C LYS A 275 7.51 9.14 -5.14
N TRP A 276 8.62 8.44 -5.33
CA TRP A 276 9.81 8.99 -6.00
C TRP A 276 9.47 9.48 -7.41
N ARG A 277 8.74 8.67 -8.19
CA ARG A 277 8.41 9.00 -9.58
C ARG A 277 7.27 9.99 -9.75
N ASP A 278 6.29 10.00 -8.85
CA ASP A 278 5.24 11.03 -8.85
C ASP A 278 5.84 12.42 -8.55
N GLN A 279 6.95 12.51 -7.79
CA GLN A 279 7.64 13.76 -7.48
C GLN A 279 8.64 14.21 -8.55
N GLN A 280 9.45 13.28 -9.06
CA GLN A 280 10.58 13.62 -9.94
C GLN A 280 10.33 13.31 -11.42
N GLY A 281 9.35 12.46 -11.75
CA GLY A 281 9.11 12.02 -13.12
C GLY A 281 10.26 11.17 -13.69
N CYS A 282 10.57 11.43 -14.96
CA CYS A 282 11.77 10.93 -15.63
C CYS A 282 12.93 11.92 -15.47
#